data_AF-A8TZ24-F1
#
_entry.id   AF-A8TZ24-F1
#
_cell.length_a   1.000
_cell.length_b   1.000
_cell.length_c   1.000
_cell.angle_alpha   90.00
_cell.angle_beta   90.00
_cell.angle_gamma   90.00
#
_symmetry.space_group_name_H-M   'P 1'
#
loop_
_entity.id
_entity.type
_entity.pdbx_description
1 polymer ?
#
loop_
_entity_poly.entity_id
_entity_poly.type
_entity_poly.pdbx_seq_one_letter_code
_entity_poly.pdbx_strand_id
1 'polypeptide(L)'
;MPYANVTADMLKANYSNTRAALLEFRRRVEAFQHAVMVFQFCRPVWRRWIDLAGLSGTAPAAAGDPPVGADWLPPRWDWVDPIKDIRAEVEAIDAGLKSRSQAIAERGYDAEQVDAEIAADHAREQRLGIGFGAVRTEPGSAVMTDPADQTD
;
A
#
# COMPACT_ATOMS: atom_id res chain seq x y z
N MET A 1 15.34 13.96 15.00
CA MET A 1 16.02 14.07 13.70
C MET A 1 17.48 13.70 13.87
N PRO A 2 18.09 12.89 12.99
CA PRO A 2 19.51 12.56 13.05
C PRO A 2 20.40 13.80 12.87
N TYR A 3 21.57 13.83 13.54
CA TYR A 3 22.48 14.99 13.53
C TYR A 3 22.88 15.42 12.10
N ALA A 4 23.36 14.47 11.28
CA ALA A 4 23.83 14.75 9.92
C ALA A 4 22.73 15.36 9.02
N ASN A 5 21.46 15.01 9.27
CA ASN A 5 20.32 15.56 8.53
C ASN A 5 19.96 17.00 8.95
N VAL A 6 20.29 17.39 10.19
CA VAL A 6 19.99 18.73 10.72
C VAL A 6 21.14 19.70 10.44
N THR A 7 22.38 19.24 10.54
CA THR A 7 23.57 20.10 10.41
C THR A 7 24.17 20.13 9.00
N ALA A 8 23.68 19.29 8.08
CA ALA A 8 24.25 19.06 6.75
C ALA A 8 25.75 18.67 6.78
N ASP A 9 26.28 18.30 7.95
CA ASP A 9 27.65 17.84 8.12
C ASP A 9 27.73 16.34 7.80
N MET A 10 28.09 16.07 6.55
CA MET A 10 28.23 14.71 6.02
C MET A 10 29.68 14.19 6.11
N LEU A 11 30.62 14.94 6.70
CA LEU A 11 32.05 14.58 6.70
C LEU A 11 32.38 13.30 7.49
N LYS A 12 31.53 12.93 8.47
CA LYS A 12 31.63 11.67 9.24
C LYS A 12 30.51 10.67 8.92
N ALA A 13 29.71 10.96 7.90
CA ALA A 13 28.51 10.19 7.56
C ALA A 13 28.86 9.06 6.58
N ASN A 14 29.23 7.89 7.11
CA ASN A 14 29.32 6.69 6.29
C ASN A 14 27.90 6.17 5.97
N TYR A 15 27.66 5.64 4.77
CA TYR A 15 26.33 5.21 4.28
C TYR A 15 25.59 4.30 5.28
N SER A 16 26.32 3.37 5.90
CA SER A 16 25.78 2.45 6.91
C SER A 16 25.30 3.18 8.18
N ASN A 17 26.06 4.16 8.68
CA ASN A 17 25.75 4.88 9.91
C ASN A 17 24.56 5.84 9.70
N THR A 18 24.51 6.53 8.55
CA THR A 18 23.38 7.39 8.19
C THR A 18 22.09 6.59 8.03
N ARG A 19 22.15 5.42 7.39
CA ARG A 19 20.99 4.52 7.25
C ARG A 19 20.50 4.00 8.61
N ALA A 20 21.42 3.59 9.48
CA ALA A 20 21.08 3.13 10.83
C ALA A 20 20.39 4.25 11.65
N ALA A 21 20.97 5.46 11.65
CA ALA A 21 20.40 6.61 12.36
C ALA A 21 19.01 7.02 11.82
N LEU A 22 18.80 6.95 10.50
CA LEU A 22 17.50 7.17 9.88
C LEU A 22 16.48 6.10 10.30
N LEU A 23 16.88 4.83 10.32
CA LEU A 23 15.99 3.74 10.72
C LEU A 23 15.55 3.86 12.19
N GLU A 24 16.48 4.17 13.10
CA GLU A 24 16.15 4.43 14.51
C GLU A 24 15.22 5.63 14.68
N PHE A 25 15.47 6.71 13.92
CA PHE A 25 14.59 7.87 13.95
C PHE A 25 13.18 7.53 13.48
N ARG A 26 13.05 6.80 12.35
CA ARG A 26 11.74 6.36 11.81
C ARG A 26 10.98 5.51 12.82
N ARG A 27 11.63 4.53 13.46
CA ARG A 27 11.02 3.70 14.52
C ARG A 27 10.50 4.53 15.70
N ARG A 28 11.25 5.57 16.10
CA ARG A 28 10.80 6.49 17.17
C ARG A 28 9.60 7.33 16.76
N VAL A 29 9.57 7.80 15.51
CA VAL A 29 8.44 8.56 14.98
C VAL A 29 7.20 7.68 14.88
N GLU A 30 7.33 6.45 14.39
CA GLU A 30 6.22 5.49 14.31
C GLU A 30 5.65 5.16 15.68
N ALA A 31 6.52 4.89 16.68
CA ALA A 31 6.09 4.69 18.06
C ALA A 31 5.34 5.91 18.60
N PHE A 32 5.81 7.13 18.31
CA PHE A 32 5.13 8.37 18.70
C PHE A 32 3.78 8.54 17.98
N GLN A 33 3.72 8.27 16.67
CA GLN A 33 2.49 8.33 15.89
C GLN A 33 1.41 7.42 16.49
N HIS A 34 1.74 6.16 16.78
CA HIS A 34 0.76 5.23 17.34
C HIS A 34 0.44 5.51 18.82
N ALA A 35 1.45 5.75 19.66
CA ALA A 35 1.25 5.91 21.10
C ALA A 35 0.70 7.27 21.51
N VAL A 36 0.94 8.33 20.73
CA VAL A 36 0.52 9.69 21.05
C VAL A 36 -0.54 10.17 20.08
N MET A 37 -0.22 10.28 18.80
CA MET A 37 -1.16 10.87 17.83
C MET A 37 -2.41 10.01 17.69
N VAL A 38 -2.27 8.72 17.43
CA VAL A 38 -3.42 7.82 17.28
C VAL A 38 -4.14 7.65 18.61
N PHE A 39 -3.41 7.27 19.67
CA PHE A 39 -4.04 6.91 20.93
C PHE A 39 -4.66 8.11 21.67
N GLN A 40 -3.95 9.24 21.77
CA GLN A 40 -4.39 10.38 22.58
C GLN A 40 -5.19 11.42 21.80
N PHE A 41 -5.03 11.51 20.47
CA PHE A 41 -5.72 12.52 19.68
C PHE A 41 -6.77 11.92 18.75
N CYS A 42 -6.38 11.02 17.85
CA CYS A 42 -7.27 10.50 16.83
C CYS A 42 -8.44 9.69 17.42
N ARG A 43 -8.18 8.80 18.39
CA ARG A 43 -9.22 7.95 19.00
C ARG A 43 -10.29 8.76 19.75
N PRO A 44 -9.96 9.74 20.63
CA PRO A 44 -10.99 10.56 21.28
C PRO A 44 -11.80 11.41 20.28
N VAL A 45 -11.14 11.98 19.27
CA VAL A 45 -11.81 12.77 18.24
C VAL A 45 -12.78 11.91 17.43
N TRP A 46 -12.34 10.74 16.99
CA TRP A 46 -13.18 9.78 16.27
C TRP A 46 -14.40 9.36 17.09
N ARG A 47 -14.19 8.98 18.36
CA ARG A 47 -15.28 8.61 19.25
C ARG A 47 -16.30 9.73 19.39
N ARG A 48 -15.84 10.97 19.62
CA ARG A 48 -16.74 12.12 19.76
C ARG A 48 -17.49 12.40 18.47
N TRP A 49 -16.85 12.25 17.32
CA TRP A 49 -17.47 12.42 16.01
C TRP A 49 -18.58 11.38 15.78
N ILE A 50 -18.33 10.10 16.07
CA ILE A 50 -19.35 9.04 15.99
C ILE A 50 -20.52 9.29 16.95
N ASP A 51 -20.24 9.69 18.19
CA ASP A 51 -21.29 10.02 19.16
C ASP A 51 -22.20 11.15 18.65
N LEU A 52 -21.60 12.19 18.07
CA LEU A 52 -22.34 13.31 17.48
C LEU A 52 -23.12 12.88 16.23
N ALA A 53 -22.51 12.06 15.35
CA ALA A 53 -23.15 11.54 14.16
C ALA A 53 -24.36 10.62 14.47
N GLY A 54 -24.28 9.89 15.58
CA GLY A 54 -25.39 9.11 16.12
C GLY A 54 -26.52 10.00 16.65
N LEU A 55 -26.19 11.07 17.37
CA LEU A 55 -27.17 12.05 17.87
C LEU A 55 -27.85 12.83 16.75
N SER A 56 -27.16 13.10 15.64
CA SER A 56 -27.74 13.75 14.45
C SER A 56 -28.54 12.79 13.56
N GLY A 57 -28.56 11.49 13.86
CA GLY A 57 -29.26 10.47 13.06
C GLY A 57 -28.64 10.19 11.69
N THR A 58 -27.43 10.69 11.42
CA THR A 58 -26.72 10.52 10.14
C THR A 58 -25.83 9.29 10.10
N ALA A 59 -25.52 8.72 11.27
CA ALA A 59 -24.84 7.44 11.41
C ALA A 59 -25.66 6.54 12.35
N PRO A 60 -25.59 5.20 12.22
CA PRO A 60 -26.14 4.32 13.23
C PRO A 60 -25.48 4.67 14.56
N ALA A 61 -26.28 5.23 15.48
CA ALA A 61 -25.79 5.56 16.81
C ALA A 61 -25.21 4.28 17.41
N ALA A 62 -23.91 4.27 17.68
CA ALA A 62 -23.27 3.23 18.47
C ALA A 62 -23.75 3.37 19.92
N ALA A 63 -25.03 3.07 20.15
CA ALA A 63 -25.65 3.05 21.45
C ALA A 63 -25.14 1.80 22.19
N GLY A 64 -23.92 1.90 22.74
CA GLY A 64 -23.34 0.87 23.61
C GLY A 64 -22.38 -0.12 22.95
N ASP A 65 -22.22 -0.12 21.62
CA ASP A 65 -21.22 -0.93 20.93
C ASP A 65 -19.84 -0.24 20.95
N PRO A 66 -18.73 -1.00 20.89
CA PRO A 66 -17.40 -0.39 20.76
C PRO A 66 -17.38 0.53 19.53
N PRO A 67 -16.68 1.67 19.59
CA PRO A 67 -16.64 2.62 18.48
C PRO A 67 -16.25 1.89 17.20
N VAL A 68 -17.01 2.13 16.13
CA VAL A 68 -16.73 1.61 14.77
C VAL A 68 -15.22 1.63 14.56
N GLY A 69 -14.64 0.44 14.30
CA GLY A 69 -13.20 0.27 14.18
C GLY A 69 -12.65 1.24 13.14
N ALA A 70 -11.78 2.15 13.59
CA ALA A 70 -11.03 3.02 12.70
C ALA A 70 -9.61 2.48 12.58
N ASP A 71 -9.25 2.08 11.37
CA ASP A 71 -7.88 1.69 11.05
C ASP A 71 -7.05 2.95 10.79
N TRP A 72 -6.00 3.14 11.58
CA TRP A 72 -5.09 4.27 11.48
C TRP A 72 -3.86 3.84 10.69
N LEU A 73 -3.85 4.17 9.40
CA LEU A 73 -2.75 3.87 8.49
C LEU A 73 -1.86 5.11 8.33
N PRO A 74 -0.75 5.24 9.10
CA PRO A 74 0.20 6.31 8.87
C PRO A 74 0.88 6.15 7.50
N PRO A 75 1.32 7.25 6.87
CA PRO A 75 1.98 7.19 5.59
C PRO A 75 3.26 6.36 5.68
N ARG A 76 3.49 5.51 4.67
CA ARG A 76 4.68 4.68 4.58
C ARG A 76 5.94 5.56 4.47
N TRP A 77 7.02 5.13 5.10
CA TRP A 77 8.34 5.70 4.85
C TRP A 77 8.90 5.20 3.52
N ASP A 78 9.15 6.10 2.59
CA ASP A 78 9.88 5.75 1.36
C ASP A 78 11.30 5.28 1.72
N TRP A 79 11.68 4.12 1.18
CA TRP A 79 13.05 3.64 1.23
C TRP A 79 13.87 4.22 0.07
N VAL A 80 15.19 4.17 0.25
CA VAL A 80 16.18 4.76 -0.66
C VAL A 80 16.20 4.08 -2.04
N ASP A 81 15.74 2.83 -2.14
CA ASP A 81 15.71 2.07 -3.40
C ASP A 81 14.25 1.70 -3.77
N PRO A 82 13.60 2.48 -4.65
CA PRO A 82 12.18 2.30 -4.96
C PRO A 82 11.88 0.99 -5.69
N ILE A 83 12.83 0.42 -6.43
CA ILE A 83 12.60 -0.80 -7.21
C ILE A 83 12.51 -2.01 -6.30
N LYS A 84 13.42 -2.13 -5.32
CA LYS A 84 13.41 -3.23 -4.36
C LYS A 84 12.18 -3.19 -3.46
N ASP A 85 11.74 -1.99 -3.10
CA ASP A 85 10.55 -1.80 -2.28
C ASP A 85 9.27 -2.25 -2.98
N ILE A 86 9.08 -1.86 -4.25
CA ILE A 86 7.92 -2.29 -5.04
C ILE A 86 7.92 -3.82 -5.20
N ARG A 87 9.09 -4.43 -5.48
CA ARG A 87 9.19 -5.88 -5.59
C ARG A 87 8.86 -6.60 -4.30
N ALA A 88 9.39 -6.14 -3.17
CA ALA A 88 9.08 -6.70 -1.86
C ALA A 88 7.60 -6.53 -1.50
N GLU A 89 6.97 -5.43 -1.94
CA GLU A 89 5.55 -5.20 -1.73
C GLU A 89 4.67 -6.13 -2.56
N VAL A 90 5.00 -6.34 -3.84
CA VAL A 90 4.31 -7.33 -4.69
C VAL A 90 4.47 -8.74 -4.10
N GLU A 91 5.69 -9.11 -3.68
CA GLU A 91 5.95 -10.41 -3.06
C GLU A 91 5.19 -10.60 -1.74
N ALA A 92 5.06 -9.55 -0.91
CA ALA A 92 4.26 -9.61 0.31
C ALA A 92 2.76 -9.78 0.04
N ILE A 93 2.25 -9.19 -1.05
CA ILE A 93 0.86 -9.36 -1.49
C ILE A 93 0.65 -10.79 -2.02
N ASP A 94 1.55 -11.28 -2.86
CA ASP A 94 1.49 -12.63 -3.43
C ASP A 94 1.61 -13.71 -2.33
N ALA A 95 2.41 -13.45 -1.30
CA ALA A 95 2.53 -14.32 -0.12
C ALA A 95 1.34 -14.22 0.85
N GLY A 96 0.38 -13.33 0.62
CA GLY A 96 -0.80 -13.14 1.48
C GLY A 96 -0.50 -12.46 2.82
N LEU A 97 0.69 -11.86 2.98
CA LEU A 97 1.08 -11.13 4.20
C LEU A 97 0.52 -9.70 4.21
N LYS A 98 0.12 -9.18 3.04
CA LYS A 98 -0.42 -7.83 2.88
C LYS A 98 -1.55 -7.83 1.84
N SER A 99 -2.63 -7.11 2.10
CA SER A 99 -3.68 -6.93 1.09
C SER A 99 -3.31 -5.81 0.12
N ARG A 100 -3.80 -5.91 -1.12
CA ARG A 100 -3.66 -4.83 -2.10
C ARG A 100 -4.32 -3.53 -1.63
N SER A 101 -5.48 -3.63 -0.99
CA SER A 101 -6.18 -2.47 -0.41
C SER A 101 -5.34 -1.78 0.66
N GLN A 102 -4.65 -2.54 1.52
CA GLN A 102 -3.73 -1.97 2.51
C GLN A 102 -2.53 -1.28 1.86
N ALA A 103 -1.95 -1.86 0.79
CA ALA A 103 -0.85 -1.24 0.06
C ALA A 103 -1.26 0.08 -0.63
N ILE A 104 -2.49 0.16 -1.14
CA ILE A 104 -3.06 1.37 -1.74
C ILE A 104 -3.36 2.42 -0.65
N ALA A 105 -3.96 2.00 0.46
CA ALA A 105 -4.27 2.89 1.58
C ALA A 105 -3.02 3.50 2.23
N GLU A 106 -1.93 2.74 2.36
CA GLU A 106 -0.64 3.24 2.85
C GLU A 106 -0.04 4.36 1.96
N ARG A 107 -0.43 4.41 0.69
CA ARG A 107 -0.04 5.47 -0.26
C ARG A 107 -1.00 6.67 -0.24
N GLY A 108 -2.04 6.62 0.60
CA GLY A 108 -3.02 7.69 0.77
C GLY A 108 -4.18 7.67 -0.22
N TYR A 109 -4.39 6.55 -0.94
CA TYR A 109 -5.47 6.41 -1.91
C TYR A 109 -6.57 5.49 -1.38
N ASP A 110 -7.80 5.71 -1.85
CA ASP A 110 -8.91 4.79 -1.61
C ASP A 110 -8.83 3.60 -2.57
N ALA A 111 -8.89 2.38 -2.01
CA ALA A 111 -8.81 1.15 -2.78
C ALA A 111 -9.99 1.01 -3.76
N GLU A 112 -11.20 1.41 -3.36
CA GLU A 112 -12.38 1.33 -4.23
C GLU A 112 -12.26 2.28 -5.42
N GLN A 113 -11.73 3.49 -5.18
CA GLN A 113 -11.47 4.44 -6.25
C GLN A 113 -10.43 3.90 -7.23
N VAL A 114 -9.32 3.36 -6.73
CA VAL A 114 -8.25 2.79 -7.57
C VAL A 114 -8.77 1.59 -8.38
N ASP A 115 -9.62 0.75 -7.80
CA ASP A 115 -10.23 -0.36 -8.50
C ASP A 115 -11.18 0.10 -9.61
N ALA A 116 -11.97 1.15 -9.35
CA ALA A 116 -12.83 1.76 -10.37
C ALA A 116 -12.02 2.38 -11.52
N GLU A 117 -10.91 3.06 -11.21
CA GLU A 117 -9.99 3.63 -12.20
C GLU A 117 -9.36 2.53 -13.06
N ILE A 118 -8.85 1.46 -12.46
CA ILE A 118 -8.26 0.32 -13.19
C ILE A 118 -9.30 -0.37 -14.07
N ALA A 119 -10.53 -0.56 -13.59
CA ALA A 119 -11.60 -1.14 -14.40
C ALA A 119 -11.95 -0.26 -15.60
N ALA A 120 -12.00 1.07 -15.40
CA ALA A 120 -12.23 2.03 -16.48
C ALA A 120 -11.09 2.05 -17.50
N ASP A 121 -9.83 1.97 -17.03
CA ASP A 121 -8.64 1.93 -17.86
C ASP A 121 -8.60 0.63 -18.67
N HIS A 122 -8.86 -0.53 -18.07
CA HIS A 122 -8.94 -1.81 -18.79
C HIS A 122 -10.04 -1.77 -19.87
N ALA A 123 -11.20 -1.16 -19.60
CA ALA A 123 -12.26 -0.99 -20.59
C ALA A 123 -11.86 -0.04 -21.72
N ARG A 124 -11.09 1.00 -21.41
CA ARG A 124 -10.54 1.96 -22.38
C ARG A 124 -9.45 1.33 -23.24
N GLU A 125 -8.57 0.54 -22.65
CA GLU A 125 -7.52 -0.22 -23.32
C GLU A 125 -8.10 -1.20 -24.34
N GLN A 126 -9.12 -1.98 -23.93
CA GLN A 126 -9.85 -2.88 -24.83
C GLN A 126 -10.52 -2.13 -25.99
N ARG A 127 -11.08 -0.94 -25.73
CA ARG A 127 -11.71 -0.11 -26.77
C ARG A 127 -10.69 0.48 -27.75
N LEU A 128 -9.51 0.86 -27.26
CA LEU A 128 -8.47 1.52 -28.06
C LEU A 128 -7.47 0.54 -28.69
N GLY A 129 -7.51 -0.74 -28.29
CA GLY A 129 -6.54 -1.75 -28.74
C GLY A 129 -5.11 -1.49 -28.23
N ILE A 130 -4.98 -0.80 -27.09
CA ILE A 130 -3.68 -0.46 -26.47
C ILE A 130 -3.48 -1.38 -25.29
N GLY A 131 -2.42 -2.20 -25.30
CA GLY A 131 -2.09 -3.08 -24.18
C GLY A 131 -0.82 -2.62 -23.47
N PHE A 132 -0.93 -2.27 -22.18
CA PHE A 132 0.23 -2.11 -21.31
C PHE A 132 0.40 -3.38 -20.46
N GLY A 133 1.60 -3.96 -20.45
CA GLY A 133 1.96 -5.05 -19.53
C GLY A 133 1.37 -6.44 -19.81
N ALA A 134 0.51 -6.62 -20.82
CA ALA A 134 0.16 -7.96 -21.27
C ALA A 134 1.34 -8.56 -22.06
N VAL A 135 1.96 -9.61 -21.53
CA VAL A 135 2.70 -10.56 -22.37
C VAL A 135 1.76 -10.92 -23.51
N ARG A 136 2.15 -10.60 -24.73
CA ARG A 136 1.41 -10.91 -25.95
C ARG A 136 1.36 -12.44 -26.05
N THR A 137 0.32 -13.06 -25.49
CA THR A 137 0.04 -14.46 -25.78
C THR A 137 -0.48 -14.49 -27.20
N GLU A 138 0.42 -14.74 -28.16
CA GLU A 138 0.02 -14.94 -29.54
C GLU A 138 -0.87 -16.19 -29.63
N PRO A 139 -2.11 -16.08 -30.16
CA PRO A 139 -2.96 -17.23 -30.34
C PRO A 139 -2.49 -18.03 -31.56
N GLY A 140 -1.97 -19.23 -31.31
CA GLY A 140 -1.98 -20.33 -32.27
C GLY A 140 -0.69 -20.55 -33.07
N SER A 141 0.32 -21.15 -32.45
CA SER A 141 1.11 -22.16 -33.17
C SER A 141 0.43 -23.51 -32.95
N ALA A 142 -0.50 -23.85 -33.84
CA ALA A 142 -0.98 -25.21 -33.96
C ALA A 142 0.20 -26.07 -34.42
N VAL A 143 0.80 -26.80 -33.49
CA VAL A 143 1.73 -27.88 -33.80
C VAL A 143 0.92 -28.95 -34.52
N MET A 144 1.09 -29.00 -35.85
CA MET A 144 0.63 -30.08 -36.70
C MET A 144 1.44 -31.34 -36.35
N THR A 145 0.85 -32.24 -35.57
CA THR A 145 1.40 -33.59 -35.38
C THR A 145 0.90 -34.47 -36.52
N ASP A 146 1.77 -34.76 -37.48
CA ASP A 146 1.52 -35.70 -38.57
C ASP A 146 1.71 -37.14 -38.06
N PRO A 147 0.76 -38.08 -38.22
CA PRO A 147 0.93 -39.46 -37.80
C PRO A 147 1.30 -40.33 -39.01
N ALA A 148 2.59 -40.54 -39.24
CA ALA A 148 3.03 -41.58 -40.17
C ALA A 148 4.42 -42.09 -39.79
N ASP A 149 4.49 -43.03 -38.85
CA ASP A 149 5.45 -44.14 -38.93
C ASP A 149 4.94 -45.36 -38.12
N GLN A 150 4.32 -46.29 -38.83
CA GLN A 150 4.12 -47.68 -38.38
C GLN A 150 4.62 -48.58 -39.52
N THR A 151 5.86 -49.03 -39.40
CA THR A 151 6.41 -50.20 -40.07
C THR A 151 7.43 -50.86 -39.14
N ASP A 152 6.99 -51.86 -38.37
CA ASP A 152 7.40 -53.27 -38.45
C ASP A 152 6.73 -54.10 -37.35
#